data_AF-A0A3A0F9W1-F1
#
_entry.id   AF-A0A3A0F9W1-F1
#
_cell.length_a   1.000
_cell.length_b   1.000
_cell.length_c   1.000
_cell.angle_alpha   90.00
_cell.angle_beta   90.00
_cell.angle_gamma   90.00
#
_symmetry.space_group_name_H-M   'P 1'
#
loop_
_entity.id
_entity.type
_entity.pdbx_description
1 polymer ?
#
loop_
_entity_poly.entity_id
_entity_poly.type
_entity_poly.pdbx_seq_one_letter_code
_entity_poly.pdbx_strand_id
1 'polypeptide(L)' 'MTLSTASNFADPDAAYRLIVEAHRGLSDEESAALDTALVLVLANHIGDIAVLREAIALARRHSIARPASPDMTLLKDHA' A
#
# COMPACT_ATOMS: atom_id res chain seq x y z
N MET A 1 3.87 -5.86 -20.85
CA MET A 1 5.03 -5.10 -20.32
C MET A 1 5.55 -5.84 -19.08
N THR A 2 6.80 -5.65 -18.64
CA THR A 2 7.30 -6.29 -17.39
C THR A 2 7.13 -5.36 -16.19
N LEU A 3 6.85 -5.90 -15.00
CA LEU A 3 6.75 -5.10 -13.77
C LEU A 3 8.10 -4.44 -13.42
N SER A 4 8.10 -3.12 -13.21
CA SER A 4 9.23 -2.40 -12.61
C SER A 4 9.02 -2.26 -11.10
N THR A 5 10.01 -2.67 -10.31
CA THR A 5 10.00 -2.54 -8.84
C THR A 5 10.93 -1.42 -8.35
N ALA A 6 11.66 -0.78 -9.26
CA ALA A 6 12.43 0.43 -8.96
C ALA A 6 11.51 1.66 -9.00
N SER A 7 11.86 2.70 -8.24
CA SER A 7 11.17 3.99 -8.34
C SER A 7 11.34 4.55 -9.75
N ASN A 8 10.23 4.80 -10.44
CA ASN A 8 10.21 5.52 -11.71
C ASN A 8 10.01 7.03 -11.52
N PHE A 9 9.91 7.51 -10.27
CA PHE A 9 9.76 8.92 -9.98
C PHE A 9 11.12 9.64 -10.03
N ALA A 10 11.14 10.82 -10.64
CA ALA A 10 12.31 11.70 -10.61
C ALA A 10 12.66 12.17 -9.18
N ASP A 11 11.64 12.29 -8.33
CA ASP A 11 11.77 12.57 -6.89
C ASP A 11 10.96 11.53 -6.09
N PRO A 12 11.60 10.44 -5.63
CA PRO A 12 10.95 9.40 -4.84
C PRO A 12 10.41 9.91 -3.49
N ASP A 13 11.07 10.90 -2.89
CA ASP A 13 10.69 11.43 -1.58
C ASP A 13 9.42 12.27 -1.68
N ALA A 14 9.29 13.08 -2.72
CA ALA A 14 8.07 13.81 -3.01
C ALA A 14 6.89 12.87 -3.27
N ALA A 15 7.10 11.80 -4.03
CA ALA A 15 6.07 10.79 -4.29
C ALA A 15 5.62 10.08 -3.00
N TYR A 16 6.57 9.68 -2.14
CA TYR A 16 6.25 9.08 -0.84
C TYR A 16 5.47 10.06 0.06
N ARG A 17 5.89 11.33 0.11
CA ARG A 17 5.23 12.36 0.91
C ARG A 17 3.78 12.59 0.48
N LEU A 18 3.49 12.57 -0.82
CA LEU A 18 2.12 12.69 -1.33
C LEU A 18 1.22 11.56 -0.83
N ILE A 19 1.72 10.33 -0.80
CA ILE A 19 0.97 9.17 -0.31
C ILE A 19 0.73 9.29 1.20
N VAL A 20 1.74 9.71 1.97
CA VAL A 20 1.61 9.88 3.43
C VAL A 20 0.62 10.99 3.76
N GLU A 21 0.72 12.16 3.11
CA GLU A 21 -0.19 13.27 3.35
C GLU A 21 -1.63 12.94 2.92
N ALA A 22 -1.84 12.08 1.91
CA ALA A 22 -3.17 11.62 1.53
C ALA A 22 -3.89 10.84 2.65
N HIS A 23 -3.13 10.22 3.57
CA HIS A 23 -3.66 9.48 4.71
C HIS A 23 -3.87 10.34 5.96
N ARG A 24 -3.40 11.59 5.94
CA ARG A 24 -3.39 12.44 7.13
C ARG A 24 -4.82 12.78 7.57
N GLY A 25 -5.15 12.41 8.80
CA GLY A 25 -6.46 12.69 9.41
C GLY A 25 -7.57 11.71 9.04
N LEU A 26 -7.24 10.63 8.32
CA LEU A 26 -8.16 9.53 8.05
C LEU A 26 -8.14 8.52 9.21
N SER A 27 -9.28 7.87 9.46
CA SER A 27 -9.32 6.65 10.29
C SER A 27 -8.64 5.47 9.56
N ASP A 28 -8.41 4.37 10.28
CA ASP A 28 -7.84 3.16 9.69
C ASP A 28 -8.75 2.60 8.58
N GLU A 29 -10.07 2.66 8.75
CA GLU A 29 -11.05 2.24 7.74
C GLU A 29 -11.04 3.15 6.52
N GLU A 30 -10.95 4.47 6.73
CA GLU A 30 -10.86 5.45 5.64
C GLU A 30 -9.54 5.32 4.87
N SER A 31 -8.44 5.07 5.58
CA SER A 31 -7.13 4.76 5.00
C SER A 31 -7.19 3.51 4.11
N ALA A 32 -7.82 2.44 4.59
CA ALA A 32 -7.98 1.21 3.80
C ALA A 32 -8.86 1.42 2.56
N ALA A 33 -9.90 2.26 2.66
CA ALA A 33 -10.74 2.63 1.54
C ALA A 33 -9.97 3.45 0.49
N LEU A 34 -9.16 4.41 0.94
CA LEU A 34 -8.27 5.20 0.09
C LEU A 34 -7.27 4.31 -0.64
N ASP A 35 -6.59 3.40 0.06
CA ASP A 35 -5.65 2.46 -0.55
C ASP A 35 -6.31 1.60 -1.62
N THR A 36 -7.50 1.08 -1.35
CA THR A 36 -8.26 0.26 -2.32
C THR A 36 -8.61 1.07 -3.58
N ALA A 37 -9.10 2.30 -3.40
CA ALA A 37 -9.42 3.17 -4.52
C ALA A 37 -8.17 3.54 -5.34
N LEU A 38 -7.06 3.89 -4.65
CA LEU A 38 -5.80 4.24 -5.28
C LEU A 38 -5.23 3.08 -6.10
N VAL A 39 -5.22 1.86 -5.55
CA VAL A 39 -4.77 0.65 -6.25
C VAL A 39 -5.60 0.42 -7.52
N LEU A 40 -6.92 0.57 -7.45
CA LEU A 40 -7.79 0.40 -8.62
C LEU A 40 -7.52 1.46 -9.70
N VAL A 41 -7.36 2.73 -9.32
CA VAL A 41 -7.03 3.81 -10.27
C VAL A 41 -5.70 3.53 -10.96
N LEU A 42 -4.66 3.13 -10.21
CA LEU A 42 -3.35 2.81 -10.76
C LEU A 42 -3.39 1.55 -11.64
N ALA A 43 -4.13 0.52 -11.24
CA ALA A 43 -4.31 -0.68 -12.05
C ALA A 43 -4.98 -0.36 -13.40
N ASN A 44 -6.00 0.50 -13.40
CA ASN A 44 -6.65 0.96 -14.61
C ASN A 44 -5.72 1.80 -15.49
N HIS A 45 -4.87 2.64 -14.90
CA HIS A 45 -3.88 3.42 -15.63
C HIS A 45 -2.82 2.53 -16.30
N ILE A 46 -2.38 1.45 -15.64
CA ILE A 46 -1.44 0.48 -16.21
C ILE A 46 -2.08 -0.29 -17.37
N GLY A 47 -3.33 -0.74 -17.23
CA GLY A 47 -4.10 -1.38 -18.31
C GLY A 47 -3.60 -2.77 -18.77
N ASP A 48 -2.59 -3.34 -18.12
CA ASP A 48 -1.98 -4.64 -18.44
C ASP A 48 -2.23 -5.66 -17.32
N ILE A 49 -3.03 -6.69 -17.63
CA ILE A 49 -3.40 -7.74 -16.67
C ILE A 49 -2.22 -8.62 -16.25
N ALA A 50 -1.20 -8.78 -17.09
CA ALA A 50 -0.01 -9.55 -16.75
C ALA A 50 0.81 -8.81 -15.68
N VAL A 51 1.00 -7.49 -15.85
CA VAL A 51 1.67 -6.62 -14.88
C VAL A 51 0.93 -6.63 -13.54
N LEU A 52 -0.41 -6.54 -13.57
CA LEU A 52 -1.22 -6.59 -12.35
C LEU A 52 -1.07 -7.93 -11.60
N ARG A 53 -1.03 -9.06 -12.31
CA ARG A 53 -0.81 -10.38 -11.71
C ARG A 53 0.56 -10.49 -11.04
N GLU A 54 1.61 -10.02 -11.72
CA GLU A 54 2.96 -10.00 -11.15
C GLU A 54 3.04 -9.12 -9.90
N ALA A 55 2.42 -7.93 -9.95
CA ALA A 55 2.38 -7.01 -8.82
C ALA A 55 1.68 -7.62 -7.60
N ILE A 56 0.54 -8.27 -7.77
CA ILE A 56 -0.18 -8.97 -6.70
C ILE A 56 0.68 -10.10 -6.11
N ALA A 57 1.32 -10.91 -6.96
CA ALA A 57 2.19 -11.99 -6.50
C ALA A 57 3.37 -11.45 -5.68
N LEU A 58 3.97 -10.34 -6.10
CA LEU A 58 5.03 -9.67 -5.35
C LEU A 58 4.52 -9.10 -4.02
N ALA A 59 3.42 -8.36 -4.02
CA ALA A 59 2.82 -7.76 -2.82
C ALA A 59 2.52 -8.81 -1.74
N ARG A 60 1.96 -9.98 -2.13
CA ARG A 60 1.71 -11.09 -1.21
C ARG A 60 2.98 -11.63 -0.55
N ARG A 61 4.11 -11.68 -1.28
CA ARG A 61 5.39 -12.12 -0.70
C ARG A 61 5.89 -11.16 0.38
N HIS A 62 5.73 -9.85 0.16
CA HIS A 62 6.15 -8.83 1.11
C HIS A 62 5.21 -8.68 2.30
N SER A 63 3.89 -8.84 2.11
CA SER A 63 2.91 -8.73 3.19
C SER A 63 3.02 -9.88 4.20
N ILE A 64 3.37 -11.08 3.75
CA ILE A 64 3.53 -12.27 4.61
C ILE A 64 4.85 -12.21 5.42
N ALA A 65 5.83 -11.43 4.96
CA ALA A 65 7.12 -11.27 5.64
C ALA A 65 7.09 -10.27 6.81
N ARG A 66 6.00 -9.51 6.97
CA ARG A 66 5.80 -8.63 8.14
C ARG A 66 4.98 -9.41 9.18
N PRO A 67 5.54 -9.79 10.34
CA PRO A 67 4.72 -10.38 11.40
C PRO A 67 3.62 -9.37 11.76
N ALA A 68 2.37 -9.84 11.79
CA ALA A 68 1.25 -9.04 12.27
C ALA A 68 1.65 -8.44 13.63
N SER A 69 1.53 -7.12 13.76
CA SER A 69 1.80 -6.44 15.03
C SER A 69 0.98 -7.13 16.13
N PRO A 70 1.59 -7.50 17.27
CA PRO A 70 0.88 -8.13 18.35
C PRO A 70 -0.25 -7.21 18.82
N ASP A 71 -1.40 -7.82 19.03
CA ASP A 71 -2.67 -7.22 19.40
C ASP A 71 -2.50 -6.17 20.53
N MET A 72 -2.58 -4.88 20.18
CA MET A 72 -2.48 -3.76 21.14
C MET A 72 -3.71 -3.67 22.07
N THR A 73 -4.70 -4.54 21.84
CA THR A 73 -5.92 -4.66 22.64
C THR A 73 -5.63 -5.20 24.05
N LEU A 74 -4.49 -5.86 24.27
CA LEU A 74 -4.10 -6.41 25.59
C LEU A 74 -3.42 -5.40 26.53
N LEU A 75 -3.16 -4.15 26.10
CA LEU A 75 -2.50 -3.14 26.95
C LEU A 75 -3.47 -2.25 27.73
N LYS A 76 -4.80 -2.37 27.51
CA LYS A 76 -5.80 -1.50 28.16
C LYS A 76 -6.37 -2.05 29.48
N ASP A 77 -6.11 -3.32 29.83
CA ASP A 77 -6.72 -3.98 31.00
C ASP A 77 -5.84 -3.97 32.26
N HIS A 78 -4.69 -3.29 32.24
CA HIS A 78 -3.78 -3.15 33.39
C HIS A 78 -3.36 -1.70 33.62
N ALA A 79 -4.31 -0.84 34.04
CA ALA A 79 -4.02 0.42 34.74
C ALA A 79 -5.20 0.82 35.62
#